data_AF-A0A7V2AU11-F1
#
_entry.id   AF-A0A7V2AU11-F1
#
_cell.length_a   1.000
_cell.length_b   1.000
_cell.length_c   1.000
_cell.angle_alpha   90.00
_cell.angle_beta   90.00
_cell.angle_gamma   90.00
#
_symmetry.space_group_name_H-M   'P 1'
#
loop_
_entity.id
_entity.type
_entity.pdbx_description
1 polymer ?
#
loop_
_entity_poly.entity_id
_entity_poly.type
_entity_poly.pdbx_seq_one_letter_code
_entity_poly.pdbx_strand_id
1 'polypeptide(L)'
;TMQREAAGRLGFSAKKTMLIAQQLYEGVELGSEGSVGLISYMRTDSTRVNDEAYRRGTQFIAETFGPDVVFGGKRGFKKAKRSQDAHEAIRPTDCTRTPDQLKKFLTKDQLSLYNLVWRRFLASLAAPAVYEVKEADIAAGERFILRASGRRLVSPGFLSIMPDRKSEQEDWIPDMAEGDGVKLLKIESSQHFTEPPPRFNEASLIKELEDKGIGRPSTYASIISIIQARDYAKKEKGTLYPTPLGEQVWKILDQLFKDIFEIDFTARMENELDKVEEAKEDWRDVVRFFYEPLVGDLDKVKERGGNLKSLVQEETDETCDICGRKLVKKWGKNGPFLACPGYPECRFTKSLEKEEELDRVCPKCGGTLRYKNGRFGRFIACQNYPECRYTEAVTLGIPCPVEGCGGEIVEKRTRRGKVFYGCSNYPTCTYASWDKPTSKRCPSCSGAYLVEKESKKKGRYLKCPACKAEFTS
;
A
#
# COMPACT_ATOMS: atom_id res chain seq x y z
N THR A 1 -4.10 10.48 -12.77
CA THR A 1 -2.65 10.87 -12.72
C THR A 1 -2.14 11.49 -11.41
N MET A 2 -2.71 12.58 -10.88
CA MET A 2 -2.18 13.27 -9.68
C MET A 2 -1.95 12.35 -8.47
N GLN A 3 -2.92 11.48 -8.15
CA GLN A 3 -2.81 10.52 -7.04
C GLN A 3 -1.59 9.59 -7.19
N ARG A 4 -1.31 9.14 -8.42
CA ARG A 4 -0.17 8.26 -8.74
C ARG A 4 1.17 8.97 -8.54
N GLU A 5 1.28 10.20 -9.04
CA GLU A 5 2.49 11.01 -8.86
C GLU A 5 2.71 11.38 -7.39
N ALA A 6 1.67 11.74 -6.65
CA ALA A 6 1.76 12.04 -5.22
C ALA A 6 2.17 10.80 -4.39
N ALA A 7 1.63 9.61 -4.72
CA ALA A 7 2.05 8.38 -4.06
C ALA A 7 3.52 8.08 -4.29
N GLY A 8 4.00 8.24 -5.52
CA GLY A 8 5.36 7.89 -5.85
C GLY A 8 6.42 8.95 -5.52
N ARG A 9 6.11 10.25 -5.63
CA ARG A 9 7.05 11.35 -5.32
C ARG A 9 6.98 11.80 -3.86
N LEU A 10 5.78 11.77 -3.26
CA LEU A 10 5.53 12.33 -1.93
C LEU A 10 5.19 11.26 -0.88
N GLY A 11 4.97 10.01 -1.29
CA GLY A 11 4.55 8.93 -0.39
C GLY A 11 3.13 9.10 0.15
N PHE A 12 2.29 9.92 -0.49
CA PHE A 12 0.93 10.16 -0.03
C PHE A 12 -0.01 9.02 -0.44
N SER A 13 -0.92 8.62 0.45
CA SER A 13 -2.04 7.75 0.04
C SER A 13 -3.03 8.52 -0.83
N ALA A 14 -3.81 7.81 -1.64
CA ALA A 14 -4.85 8.41 -2.47
C ALA A 14 -5.80 9.29 -1.65
N LYS A 15 -6.21 8.80 -0.45
CA LYS A 15 -7.04 9.55 0.50
C LYS A 15 -6.37 10.84 0.97
N LYS A 16 -5.09 10.78 1.37
CA LYS A 16 -4.34 11.95 1.82
C LYS A 16 -4.20 12.98 0.69
N THR A 17 -3.86 12.53 -0.52
CA THR A 17 -3.75 13.41 -1.69
C THR A 17 -5.06 14.12 -1.97
N MET A 18 -6.19 13.42 -1.97
CA MET A 18 -7.50 14.04 -2.23
C MET A 18 -7.93 15.02 -1.14
N LEU A 19 -7.64 14.73 0.14
CA LEU A 19 -7.92 15.64 1.24
C LEU A 19 -7.15 16.97 1.07
N ILE A 20 -5.85 16.88 0.76
CA ILE A 20 -5.01 18.08 0.59
C ILE A 20 -5.42 18.84 -0.67
N ALA A 21 -5.73 18.13 -1.77
CA ALA A 21 -6.21 18.77 -3.00
C ALA A 21 -7.53 19.51 -2.78
N GLN A 22 -8.46 18.95 -2.00
CA GLN A 22 -9.69 19.63 -1.60
C GLN A 22 -9.39 20.95 -0.89
N GLN A 23 -8.49 20.94 0.10
CA GLN A 23 -8.10 22.16 0.82
C GLN A 23 -7.47 23.22 -0.11
N LEU A 24 -6.60 22.79 -1.03
CA LEU A 24 -5.98 23.68 -2.00
C LEU A 24 -7.01 24.25 -2.99
N TYR A 25 -8.10 23.54 -3.28
CA TYR A 25 -9.18 23.98 -4.15
C TYR A 25 -10.14 24.94 -3.43
N GLU A 26 -10.61 24.58 -2.23
CA GLU A 26 -11.57 25.36 -1.44
C GLU A 26 -10.99 26.68 -0.94
N GLY A 27 -9.68 26.70 -0.66
CA GLY A 27 -8.93 27.91 -0.37
C GLY A 27 -8.01 27.77 0.83
N VAL A 28 -6.94 28.56 0.81
CA VAL A 28 -6.03 28.73 1.94
C VAL A 28 -5.84 30.22 2.20
N GLU A 29 -5.76 30.61 3.48
CA GLU A 29 -5.53 32.00 3.88
C GLU A 29 -4.13 32.49 3.49
N LEU A 30 -4.08 33.49 2.61
CA LEU A 30 -2.84 34.11 2.11
C LEU A 30 -2.61 35.51 2.71
N GLY A 31 -2.91 35.68 4.00
CA GLY A 31 -2.73 36.95 4.70
C GLY A 31 -3.71 38.02 4.19
N SER A 32 -3.20 39.11 3.63
CA SER A 32 -4.02 40.23 3.16
C SER A 32 -4.87 39.91 1.93
N GLU A 33 -4.57 38.85 1.19
CA GLU A 33 -5.37 38.37 0.06
C GLU A 33 -6.61 37.56 0.49
N GLY A 34 -6.70 37.19 1.78
CA GLY A 34 -7.76 36.32 2.30
C GLY A 34 -7.65 34.87 1.81
N SER A 35 -8.78 34.15 1.84
CA SER A 35 -8.87 32.77 1.37
C SER A 35 -8.83 32.68 -0.16
N VAL A 36 -7.83 31.98 -0.70
CA VAL A 36 -7.61 31.83 -2.14
C VAL A 36 -7.54 30.35 -2.52
N GLY A 37 -8.36 29.93 -3.49
CA GLY A 37 -8.25 28.63 -4.15
C GLY A 37 -7.00 28.58 -5.03
N LEU A 38 -6.04 27.72 -4.68
CA LEU A 38 -4.72 27.63 -5.31
C LEU A 38 -4.67 26.68 -6.51
N ILE A 39 -5.59 25.72 -6.60
CA ILE A 39 -5.68 24.78 -7.73
C ILE A 39 -7.10 24.70 -8.28
N SER A 40 -7.24 24.28 -9.54
CA SER A 40 -8.52 23.93 -10.14
C SER A 40 -9.13 22.65 -9.53
N TYR A 41 -10.39 22.36 -9.86
CA TYR A 41 -11.13 21.24 -9.30
C TYR A 41 -10.40 19.89 -9.52
N MET A 42 -10.18 19.17 -8.42
CA MET A 42 -9.28 18.02 -8.37
C MET A 42 -9.92 16.67 -8.75
N ARG A 43 -11.23 16.64 -9.00
CA ARG A 43 -11.95 15.43 -9.46
C ARG A 43 -12.29 15.62 -10.93
N THR A 44 -11.30 15.38 -11.77
CA THR A 44 -11.37 15.58 -13.21
C THR A 44 -10.66 14.44 -13.93
N ASP A 45 -11.22 14.01 -15.04
CA ASP A 45 -10.63 13.09 -16.01
C ASP A 45 -10.07 13.83 -17.25
N SER A 46 -10.26 15.16 -17.29
CA SER A 46 -9.78 16.00 -18.39
C SER A 46 -8.33 16.38 -18.21
N THR A 47 -7.60 16.40 -19.33
CA THR A 47 -6.24 16.96 -19.39
C THR A 47 -6.21 18.32 -20.10
N ARG A 48 -7.38 18.87 -20.43
CA ARG A 48 -7.53 20.14 -21.13
C ARG A 48 -7.05 21.30 -20.26
N VAL A 49 -6.33 22.23 -20.89
CA VAL A 49 -5.93 23.51 -20.30
C VAL A 49 -6.61 24.60 -21.13
N ASN A 50 -7.23 25.60 -20.50
CA ASN A 50 -7.82 26.72 -21.23
C ASN A 50 -6.76 27.67 -21.79
N ASP A 51 -7.17 28.51 -22.76
CA ASP A 51 -6.27 29.39 -23.49
C ASP A 51 -5.61 30.45 -22.59
N GLU A 52 -6.31 30.94 -21.56
CA GLU A 52 -5.75 31.92 -20.63
C GLU A 52 -4.62 31.32 -19.79
N ALA A 53 -4.85 30.15 -19.19
CA ALA A 53 -3.87 29.43 -18.40
C ALA A 53 -2.69 28.98 -19.28
N TYR A 54 -2.94 28.55 -20.51
CA TYR A 54 -1.89 28.24 -21.48
C TYR A 54 -0.99 29.46 -21.72
N ARG A 55 -1.59 30.60 -22.10
CA ARG A 55 -0.87 31.85 -22.40
C ARG A 55 -0.08 32.37 -21.19
N ARG A 56 -0.70 32.43 -20.01
CA ARG A 56 0.00 32.82 -18.77
C ARG A 56 1.14 31.86 -18.44
N GLY A 57 0.91 30.56 -18.56
CA GLY A 57 1.92 29.55 -18.27
C GLY A 57 3.12 29.62 -19.21
N THR A 58 2.90 29.77 -20.52
CA THR A 58 3.99 29.94 -21.49
C THR A 58 4.76 31.24 -21.27
N GLN A 59 4.07 32.33 -20.97
CA GLN A 59 4.70 33.62 -20.64
C GLN A 59 5.58 33.48 -19.38
N PHE A 60 5.03 32.90 -18.32
CA PHE A 60 5.75 32.69 -17.06
C PHE A 60 6.99 31.80 -17.26
N ILE A 61 6.91 30.77 -18.12
CA ILE A 61 8.06 29.93 -18.45
C ILE A 61 9.13 30.74 -19.18
N ALA A 62 8.76 31.54 -20.17
CA ALA A 62 9.70 32.38 -20.91
C ALA A 62 10.45 33.35 -19.98
N GLU A 63 9.73 33.99 -19.07
CA GLU A 63 10.27 34.96 -18.11
C GLU A 63 11.16 34.31 -17.03
N THR A 64 10.81 33.09 -16.59
CA THR A 64 11.46 32.44 -15.44
C THR A 64 12.57 31.46 -15.83
N PHE A 65 12.37 30.69 -16.91
CA PHE A 65 13.28 29.62 -17.36
C PHE A 65 13.97 29.93 -18.69
N GLY A 66 13.59 31.03 -19.35
CA GLY A 66 14.10 31.43 -20.65
C GLY A 66 13.18 31.00 -21.82
N PRO A 67 13.23 31.73 -22.94
CA PRO A 67 12.34 31.50 -24.08
C PRO A 67 12.54 30.13 -24.72
N ASP A 68 13.77 29.59 -24.69
CA ASP A 68 14.14 28.31 -25.32
C ASP A 68 13.48 27.10 -24.64
N VAL A 69 13.02 27.27 -23.40
CA VAL A 69 12.33 26.24 -22.61
C VAL A 69 10.84 26.18 -22.96
N VAL A 70 10.29 27.19 -23.63
CA VAL A 70 8.88 27.20 -24.05
C VAL A 70 8.68 26.27 -25.24
N PHE A 71 7.60 25.50 -25.24
CA PHE A 71 7.26 24.70 -26.42
C PHE A 71 6.87 25.62 -27.58
N GLY A 72 7.64 25.59 -28.68
CA GLY A 72 7.44 26.48 -29.84
C GLY A 72 6.18 26.21 -30.69
N GLY A 73 5.43 25.12 -30.42
CA GLY A 73 4.18 24.79 -31.12
C GLY A 73 2.93 24.95 -30.25
N LYS A 74 1.75 24.62 -30.79
CA LYS A 74 0.52 24.50 -29.99
C LYS A 74 0.44 23.08 -29.42
N ARG A 75 0.55 22.91 -28.10
CA ARG A 75 0.31 21.59 -27.49
C ARG A 75 -1.16 21.21 -27.61
N GLY A 76 -1.41 20.06 -28.23
CA GLY A 76 -2.73 19.41 -28.20
C GLY A 76 -2.87 18.55 -26.95
N PHE A 77 -3.70 18.96 -26.00
CA PHE A 77 -4.11 18.11 -24.88
C PHE A 77 -5.23 17.19 -25.37
N LYS A 78 -4.92 15.90 -25.59
CA LYS A 78 -5.92 14.92 -26.06
C LYS A 78 -7.03 14.77 -25.03
N LYS A 79 -8.29 14.85 -25.49
CA LYS A 79 -9.46 14.45 -24.70
C LYS A 79 -9.35 12.95 -24.37
N ALA A 80 -9.52 12.57 -23.10
CA ALA A 80 -9.54 11.16 -22.75
C ALA A 80 -10.78 10.51 -23.38
N LYS A 81 -10.65 9.28 -23.89
CA LYS A 81 -11.68 8.58 -24.70
C LYS A 81 -13.06 8.47 -24.02
N ARG A 82 -13.12 8.58 -22.69
CA ARG A 82 -14.34 8.46 -21.87
C ARG A 82 -14.53 9.67 -20.92
N SER A 83 -13.91 10.81 -21.24
CA SER A 83 -14.00 11.99 -20.35
C SER A 83 -15.34 12.70 -20.51
N GLN A 84 -15.98 12.96 -19.37
CA GLN A 84 -17.19 13.80 -19.27
C GLN A 84 -16.90 15.25 -19.69
N ASP A 85 -15.63 15.66 -19.74
CA ASP A 85 -15.08 16.93 -20.28
C ASP A 85 -15.75 18.23 -19.78
N ALA A 86 -16.51 18.15 -18.69
CA ALA A 86 -17.10 19.30 -18.00
C ALA A 86 -16.06 20.12 -17.23
N HIS A 87 -14.82 19.63 -17.11
CA HIS A 87 -13.77 20.21 -16.27
C HIS A 87 -12.45 20.39 -17.01
N GLU A 88 -11.55 21.18 -16.43
CA GLU A 88 -10.16 21.32 -16.87
C GLU A 88 -9.24 20.35 -16.15
N ALA A 89 -7.98 20.28 -16.58
CA ALA A 89 -6.92 19.64 -15.85
C ALA A 89 -6.72 20.26 -14.46
N ILE A 90 -6.17 19.47 -13.53
CA ILE A 90 -5.70 19.95 -12.23
C ILE A 90 -4.44 20.79 -12.45
N ARG A 91 -4.54 22.10 -12.23
CA ARG A 91 -3.47 23.09 -12.43
C ARG A 91 -3.55 24.19 -11.37
N PRO A 92 -2.49 25.00 -11.18
CA PRO A 92 -2.60 26.23 -10.42
C PRO A 92 -3.68 27.14 -11.00
N THR A 93 -4.44 27.82 -10.14
CA THR A 93 -5.33 28.91 -10.56
C THR A 93 -4.53 30.08 -11.09
N ASP A 94 -3.36 30.34 -10.50
CA ASP A 94 -2.37 31.32 -10.96
C ASP A 94 -0.96 30.74 -10.86
N CYS A 95 -0.29 30.55 -11.99
CA CYS A 95 1.06 29.98 -12.02
C CYS A 95 2.15 30.92 -11.50
N THR A 96 1.86 32.22 -11.37
CA THR A 96 2.82 33.21 -10.84
C THR A 96 3.03 33.08 -9.33
N ARG A 97 2.08 32.45 -8.60
CA ARG A 97 2.21 32.11 -7.18
C ARG A 97 3.17 30.93 -7.03
N THR A 98 4.45 31.22 -6.86
CA THR A 98 5.48 30.17 -6.79
C THR A 98 5.39 29.39 -5.48
N PRO A 99 5.82 28.11 -5.45
CA PRO A 99 5.89 27.36 -4.20
C PRO A 99 6.70 28.07 -3.11
N ASP A 100 7.77 28.78 -3.46
CA ASP A 100 8.59 29.51 -2.49
C ASP A 100 7.84 30.67 -1.83
N GLN A 101 7.01 31.41 -2.59
CA GLN A 101 6.16 32.47 -2.05
C GLN A 101 5.08 31.92 -1.09
N LEU A 102 4.54 30.74 -1.41
CA LEU A 102 3.45 30.11 -0.65
C LEU A 102 3.93 29.33 0.58
N LYS A 103 5.24 29.06 0.69
CA LYS A 103 5.84 28.25 1.76
C LYS A 103 5.50 28.73 3.18
N LYS A 104 5.29 30.04 3.37
CA LYS A 104 4.92 30.64 4.66
C LYS A 104 3.45 30.46 5.05
N PHE A 105 2.58 30.17 4.09
CA PHE A 105 1.14 30.02 4.31
C PHE A 105 0.69 28.55 4.32
N LEU A 106 1.39 27.69 3.59
CA LEU A 106 1.02 26.30 3.42
C LEU A 106 1.68 25.39 4.44
N THR A 107 0.93 24.39 4.90
CA THR A 107 1.53 23.25 5.60
C THR A 107 2.52 22.53 4.67
N LYS A 108 3.48 21.78 5.24
CA LYS A 108 4.46 21.01 4.46
C LYS A 108 3.80 20.09 3.42
N ASP A 109 2.68 19.47 3.79
CA ASP A 109 1.96 18.55 2.92
C ASP A 109 1.21 19.28 1.79
N GLN A 110 0.53 20.39 2.09
CA GLN A 110 -0.10 21.27 1.09
C GLN A 110 0.93 21.82 0.10
N LEU A 111 2.04 22.35 0.61
CA LEU A 111 3.12 22.89 -0.23
C LEU A 111 3.70 21.83 -1.16
N SER A 112 3.90 20.60 -0.65
CA SER A 112 4.43 19.50 -1.45
C SER A 112 3.50 19.10 -2.59
N LEU A 113 2.18 19.03 -2.33
CA LEU A 113 1.20 18.71 -3.38
C LEU A 113 1.02 19.87 -4.37
N TYR A 114 0.96 21.11 -3.89
CA TYR A 114 0.90 22.29 -4.75
C TYR A 114 2.12 22.36 -5.68
N ASN A 115 3.34 22.21 -5.15
CA ASN A 115 4.56 22.20 -5.95
C ASN A 115 4.55 21.09 -7.01
N LEU A 116 4.01 19.91 -6.69
CA LEU A 116 3.86 18.82 -7.67
C LEU A 116 2.89 19.20 -8.81
N VAL A 117 1.73 19.76 -8.49
CA VAL A 117 0.73 20.23 -9.47
C VAL A 117 1.31 21.38 -10.31
N TRP A 118 1.95 22.35 -9.67
CA TRP A 118 2.57 23.51 -10.29
C TRP A 118 3.67 23.12 -11.28
N ARG A 119 4.63 22.27 -10.87
CA ARG A 119 5.69 21.77 -11.74
C ARG A 119 5.14 20.95 -12.90
N ARG A 120 4.13 20.09 -12.66
CA ARG A 120 3.52 19.27 -13.71
C ARG A 120 2.82 20.12 -14.76
N PHE A 121 2.10 21.16 -14.33
CA PHE A 121 1.46 22.11 -15.22
C PHE A 121 2.49 22.84 -16.10
N LEU A 122 3.50 23.45 -15.51
CA LEU A 122 4.53 24.18 -16.29
C LEU A 122 5.35 23.24 -17.19
N ALA A 123 5.76 22.07 -16.70
CA ALA A 123 6.43 21.06 -17.53
C ALA A 123 5.57 20.58 -18.71
N SER A 124 4.24 20.63 -18.59
CA SER A 124 3.34 20.30 -19.69
C SER A 124 3.30 21.36 -20.79
N LEU A 125 3.81 22.57 -20.55
CA LEU A 125 3.90 23.68 -21.51
C LEU A 125 5.33 23.90 -22.04
N ALA A 126 6.33 23.24 -21.45
CA ALA A 126 7.73 23.37 -21.83
C ALA A 126 8.10 22.51 -23.06
N ALA A 127 9.23 22.83 -23.68
CA ALA A 127 9.85 22.07 -24.77
C ALA A 127 10.17 20.62 -24.33
N PRO A 128 10.17 19.64 -25.25
CA PRO A 128 10.61 18.29 -24.95
C PRO A 128 12.09 18.28 -24.53
N ALA A 129 12.46 17.33 -23.67
CA ALA A 129 13.86 17.00 -23.48
C ALA A 129 14.40 16.35 -24.75
N VAL A 130 15.61 16.74 -25.16
CA VAL A 130 16.29 16.20 -26.35
C VAL A 130 17.46 15.36 -25.87
N TYR A 131 17.49 14.11 -26.31
CA TYR A 131 18.58 13.18 -26.05
C TYR A 131 19.27 12.83 -27.36
N GLU A 132 20.57 12.66 -27.27
CA GLU A 132 21.33 11.93 -28.28
C GLU A 132 21.38 10.46 -27.86
N VAL A 133 21.16 9.56 -28.81
CA VAL A 133 21.22 8.11 -28.59
C VAL A 133 22.23 7.54 -29.56
N LYS A 134 23.17 6.74 -29.07
CA LYS A 134 24.16 6.03 -29.86
C LYS A 134 24.02 4.54 -29.57
N GLU A 135 23.98 3.72 -30.62
CA GLU A 135 24.00 2.26 -30.51
C GLU A 135 25.17 1.72 -31.32
N ALA A 136 25.86 0.72 -30.78
CA ALA A 136 26.98 0.06 -31.44
C ALA A 136 26.80 -1.45 -31.36
N ASP A 137 26.83 -2.10 -32.52
CA ASP A 137 26.91 -3.54 -32.64
C ASP A 137 28.38 -3.94 -32.83
N ILE A 138 28.87 -4.80 -31.94
CA ILE A 138 30.26 -5.22 -31.86
C ILE A 138 30.33 -6.71 -32.20
N ALA A 139 30.89 -7.01 -33.36
CA ALA A 139 31.18 -8.39 -33.75
C ALA A 139 32.31 -8.96 -32.87
N ALA A 140 32.07 -10.12 -32.26
CA ALA A 140 33.08 -10.85 -31.50
C ALA A 140 33.28 -12.25 -32.08
N GLY A 141 34.27 -12.35 -32.98
CA GLY A 141 34.46 -13.51 -33.84
C GLY A 141 33.30 -13.68 -34.83
N GLU A 142 33.08 -14.91 -35.29
CA GLU A 142 32.01 -15.23 -36.25
C GLU A 142 30.65 -15.56 -35.60
N ARG A 143 30.63 -15.72 -34.27
CA ARG A 143 29.48 -16.30 -33.56
C ARG A 143 28.62 -15.30 -32.79
N PHE A 144 29.21 -14.21 -32.29
CA PHE A 144 28.53 -13.31 -31.37
C PHE A 144 28.46 -11.88 -31.90
N ILE A 145 27.33 -11.24 -31.63
CA ILE A 145 27.13 -9.79 -31.77
C ILE A 145 26.78 -9.29 -30.37
N LEU A 146 27.61 -8.40 -29.84
CA LEU A 146 27.33 -7.68 -28.61
C LEU A 146 26.72 -6.32 -28.98
N ARG A 147 25.75 -5.84 -28.19
CA ARG A 147 25.14 -4.53 -28.39
C ARG A 147 25.43 -3.63 -27.21
N ALA A 148 25.92 -2.43 -27.48
CA ALA A 148 25.99 -1.33 -26.53
C ALA A 148 25.01 -0.24 -26.95
N SER A 149 24.24 0.29 -26.01
CA SER A 149 23.37 1.44 -26.21
C SER A 149 23.73 2.51 -25.19
N GLY A 150 23.90 3.74 -25.66
CA GLY A 150 24.20 4.88 -24.82
C GLY A 150 23.32 6.08 -25.14
N ARG A 151 23.09 6.92 -24.15
CA ARG A 151 22.33 8.16 -24.33
C ARG A 151 22.87 9.28 -23.44
N ARG A 152 22.78 10.52 -23.92
CA ARG A 152 23.11 11.72 -23.14
C ARG A 152 22.09 12.82 -23.38
N LEU A 153 21.87 13.64 -22.37
CA LEU A 153 20.94 14.76 -22.43
C LEU A 153 21.58 15.93 -23.19
N VAL A 154 20.99 16.33 -24.31
CA VAL A 154 21.44 17.47 -25.11
C VAL A 154 20.72 18.75 -24.69
N SER A 155 19.41 18.65 -24.46
CA SER A 155 18.60 19.76 -23.96
C SER A 155 17.61 19.28 -22.91
N PRO A 156 17.57 19.89 -21.71
CA PRO A 156 16.72 19.42 -20.62
C PRO A 156 15.23 19.63 -20.88
N GLY A 157 14.83 20.65 -21.64
CA GLY A 157 13.42 21.00 -21.87
C GLY A 157 12.62 21.01 -20.56
N PHE A 158 11.50 20.28 -20.54
CA PHE A 158 10.62 20.14 -19.37
C PHE A 158 11.29 19.54 -18.13
N LEU A 159 12.41 18.81 -18.26
CA LEU A 159 13.13 18.22 -17.12
C LEU A 159 13.78 19.29 -16.23
N SER A 160 14.04 20.48 -16.76
CA SER A 160 14.50 21.64 -15.97
C SER A 160 13.47 22.05 -14.91
N ILE A 161 12.18 21.85 -15.20
CA ILE A 161 11.05 22.19 -14.31
C ILE A 161 10.67 21.00 -13.45
N MET A 162 10.55 19.82 -14.07
CA MET A 162 10.11 18.59 -13.42
C MET A 162 11.12 17.46 -13.68
N PRO A 163 12.21 17.40 -12.90
CA PRO A 163 13.20 16.34 -13.04
C PRO A 163 12.64 14.98 -12.65
N ASP A 164 13.24 13.93 -13.20
CA ASP A 164 12.93 12.56 -12.83
C ASP A 164 13.40 12.21 -11.41
N ARG A 165 12.83 11.15 -10.84
CA ARG A 165 13.08 10.77 -9.43
C ARG A 165 14.48 10.20 -9.21
N LYS A 166 15.05 9.60 -10.23
CA LYS A 166 16.42 9.09 -10.25
C LYS A 166 17.15 9.86 -11.33
N SER A 167 18.30 10.41 -11.01
CA SER A 167 19.26 10.83 -12.02
C SER A 167 19.64 9.58 -12.79
N GLU A 168 19.34 9.56 -14.08
CA GLU A 168 19.85 8.51 -14.95
C GLU A 168 21.35 8.74 -15.10
N GLN A 169 22.12 7.68 -14.93
CA GLN A 169 23.54 7.73 -15.23
C GLN A 169 23.66 7.82 -16.76
N GLU A 170 24.37 8.84 -17.25
CA GLU A 170 24.62 8.96 -18.69
C GLU A 170 25.67 7.93 -19.08
N ASP A 171 25.20 6.77 -19.50
CA ASP A 171 26.06 5.77 -20.12
C ASP A 171 26.27 6.21 -21.57
N TRP A 172 27.33 6.99 -21.81
CA TRP A 172 27.68 7.46 -23.16
C TRP A 172 28.73 6.57 -23.79
N ILE A 173 28.51 6.24 -25.07
CA ILE A 173 29.46 5.46 -25.86
C ILE A 173 30.49 6.44 -26.47
N PRO A 174 31.80 6.20 -26.29
CA PRO A 174 32.86 6.98 -26.93
C PRO A 174 32.67 7.11 -28.44
N ASP A 175 33.29 8.11 -29.05
CA ASP A 175 33.30 8.22 -30.50
C ASP A 175 34.11 7.07 -31.10
N MET A 176 33.55 6.44 -32.13
CA MET A 176 34.08 5.28 -32.83
C MET A 176 33.57 5.29 -34.27
N ALA A 177 34.33 4.71 -35.17
CA ALA A 177 33.97 4.49 -36.57
C ALA A 177 33.71 3.00 -36.83
N GLU A 178 32.98 2.72 -37.90
CA GLU A 178 32.84 1.35 -38.39
C GLU A 178 34.22 0.79 -38.79
N GLY A 179 34.53 -0.41 -38.29
CA GLY A 179 35.83 -1.04 -38.47
C GLY A 179 36.85 -0.78 -37.35
N ASP A 180 36.54 0.10 -36.38
CA ASP A 180 37.41 0.29 -35.23
C ASP A 180 37.56 -0.99 -34.40
N GLY A 181 38.81 -1.32 -34.07
CA GLY A 181 39.12 -2.46 -33.22
C GLY A 181 38.81 -2.17 -31.75
N VAL A 182 38.13 -3.11 -31.08
CA VAL A 182 37.87 -3.03 -29.63
C VAL A 182 38.73 -4.05 -28.87
N LYS A 183 39.18 -3.65 -27.67
CA LYS A 183 39.93 -4.54 -26.77
C LYS A 183 39.01 -5.11 -25.70
N LEU A 184 38.92 -6.43 -25.63
CA LEU A 184 38.26 -7.10 -24.52
C LEU A 184 39.03 -6.85 -23.21
N LEU A 185 38.38 -6.21 -22.25
CA LEU A 185 38.95 -5.95 -20.92
C LEU A 185 38.49 -6.97 -19.89
N LYS A 186 37.18 -7.26 -19.85
CA LYS A 186 36.55 -8.14 -18.86
C LYS A 186 35.31 -8.78 -19.45
N ILE A 187 35.02 -10.02 -19.03
CA ILE A 187 33.73 -10.67 -19.23
C ILE A 187 33.10 -10.84 -17.84
N GLU A 188 31.93 -10.27 -17.65
CA GLU A 188 31.10 -10.47 -16.45
C GLU A 188 29.91 -11.34 -16.83
N SER A 189 29.74 -12.45 -16.12
CA SER A 189 28.57 -13.31 -16.26
C SER A 189 27.66 -13.12 -15.06
N SER A 190 26.39 -12.85 -15.32
CA SER A 190 25.35 -12.73 -14.30
C SER A 190 24.23 -13.71 -14.59
N GLN A 191 23.72 -14.36 -13.55
CA GLN A 191 22.53 -15.17 -13.62
C GLN A 191 21.32 -14.31 -13.27
N HIS A 192 20.28 -14.39 -14.09
CA HIS A 192 19.01 -13.72 -13.86
C HIS A 192 17.90 -14.75 -13.71
N PHE A 193 16.88 -14.39 -12.92
CA PHE A 193 15.65 -15.16 -12.76
C PHE A 193 14.48 -14.35 -13.29
N THR A 194 13.47 -15.02 -13.83
CA THR A 194 12.20 -14.37 -14.16
C THR A 194 11.51 -13.95 -12.86
N GLU A 195 11.15 -12.68 -12.76
CA GLU A 195 10.39 -12.19 -11.62
C GLU A 195 8.89 -12.42 -11.85
N PRO A 196 8.12 -12.78 -10.80
CA PRO A 196 6.67 -12.82 -10.90
C PRO A 196 6.11 -11.41 -11.14
N PRO A 197 4.87 -11.29 -11.66
CA PRO A 197 4.21 -10.00 -11.83
C PRO A 197 4.23 -9.18 -10.53
N PRO A 198 4.59 -7.89 -10.59
CA PRO A 198 4.69 -7.06 -9.39
C PRO A 198 3.30 -6.87 -8.77
N ARG A 199 3.25 -6.89 -7.43
CA ARG A 199 2.00 -6.56 -6.71
C ARG A 199 1.57 -5.13 -6.98
N PHE A 200 0.26 -4.91 -6.92
CA PHE A 200 -0.29 -3.57 -6.97
C PHE A 200 0.14 -2.75 -5.75
N ASN A 201 0.47 -1.49 -5.96
CA ASN A 201 0.40 -0.44 -4.95
C ASN A 201 -0.85 0.42 -5.23
N GLU A 202 -1.15 1.41 -4.39
CA GLU A 202 -2.32 2.28 -4.63
C GLU A 202 -2.28 2.94 -6.02
N ALA A 203 -1.11 3.39 -6.47
CA ALA A 203 -0.97 4.07 -7.75
C ALA A 203 -1.15 3.12 -8.95
N SER A 204 -0.58 1.92 -8.91
CA SER A 204 -0.75 0.94 -9.99
C SER A 204 -2.16 0.33 -9.99
N LEU A 205 -2.81 0.19 -8.82
CA LEU A 205 -4.21 -0.22 -8.77
C LEU A 205 -5.15 0.84 -9.36
N ILE A 206 -4.94 2.12 -9.05
CA ILE A 206 -5.72 3.21 -9.67
C ILE A 206 -5.55 3.19 -11.19
N LYS A 207 -4.32 2.99 -11.66
CA LYS A 207 -4.05 2.87 -13.09
C LYS A 207 -4.81 1.70 -13.71
N GLU A 208 -4.79 0.54 -13.07
CA GLU A 208 -5.52 -0.63 -13.56
C GLU A 208 -7.04 -0.37 -13.61
N LEU A 209 -7.60 0.23 -12.56
CA LEU A 209 -9.01 0.62 -12.53
C LEU A 209 -9.36 1.60 -13.66
N GLU A 210 -8.53 2.62 -13.87
CA GLU A 210 -8.65 3.60 -14.96
C GLU A 210 -8.58 2.92 -16.35
N ASP A 211 -7.59 2.06 -16.58
CA ASP A 211 -7.38 1.35 -17.84
C ASP A 211 -8.53 0.37 -18.14
N LYS A 212 -9.12 -0.25 -17.10
CA LYS A 212 -10.31 -1.11 -17.20
C LYS A 212 -11.63 -0.33 -17.23
N GLY A 213 -11.62 0.98 -16.99
CA GLY A 213 -12.82 1.81 -16.93
C GLY A 213 -13.71 1.57 -15.71
N ILE A 214 -13.16 1.02 -14.63
CA ILE A 214 -13.83 0.81 -13.35
C ILE A 214 -13.59 2.03 -12.46
N GLY A 215 -14.66 2.63 -11.94
CA GLY A 215 -14.58 3.83 -11.12
C GLY A 215 -14.32 5.11 -11.92
N ARG A 216 -14.28 6.22 -11.20
CA ARG A 216 -14.13 7.59 -11.70
C ARG A 216 -13.15 8.36 -10.79
N PRO A 217 -12.64 9.54 -11.21
CA PRO A 217 -11.79 10.39 -10.36
C PRO A 217 -12.35 10.62 -8.95
N SER A 218 -13.68 10.64 -8.82
CA SER A 218 -14.41 10.78 -7.56
C SER A 218 -14.38 9.54 -6.66
N THR A 219 -14.15 8.34 -7.20
CA THR A 219 -14.30 7.06 -6.48
C THR A 219 -13.00 6.30 -6.25
N TYR A 220 -11.91 6.58 -6.99
CA TYR A 220 -10.64 5.85 -6.83
C TYR A 220 -10.11 5.81 -5.38
N ALA A 221 -10.06 6.97 -4.72
CA ALA A 221 -9.57 7.05 -3.35
C ALA A 221 -10.50 6.35 -2.35
N SER A 222 -11.82 6.39 -2.57
CA SER A 222 -12.79 5.71 -1.70
C SER A 222 -12.74 4.20 -1.88
N ILE A 223 -12.63 3.68 -3.10
CA ILE A 223 -12.49 2.24 -3.38
C ILE A 223 -11.33 1.68 -2.58
N ILE A 224 -10.14 2.28 -2.73
CA ILE A 224 -8.92 1.88 -2.02
C ILE A 224 -9.08 1.96 -0.50
N SER A 225 -9.72 3.03 -0.01
CA SER A 225 -9.96 3.19 1.42
C SER A 225 -10.93 2.15 1.98
N ILE A 226 -11.96 1.76 1.22
CA ILE A 226 -13.00 0.82 1.67
C ILE A 226 -12.44 -0.59 1.74
N ILE A 227 -11.72 -1.05 0.71
CA ILE A 227 -11.17 -2.41 0.69
C ILE A 227 -10.14 -2.62 1.82
N GLN A 228 -9.43 -1.56 2.21
CA GLN A 228 -8.51 -1.59 3.35
C GLN A 228 -9.27 -1.50 4.69
N ALA A 229 -10.25 -0.60 4.82
CA ALA A 229 -11.01 -0.45 6.06
C ALA A 229 -11.86 -1.69 6.40
N ARG A 230 -12.29 -2.45 5.40
CA ARG A 230 -13.02 -3.71 5.56
C ARG A 230 -12.12 -4.95 5.69
N ASP A 231 -10.81 -4.75 5.76
CA ASP A 231 -9.82 -5.83 5.88
C ASP A 231 -9.91 -6.85 4.74
N TYR A 232 -10.19 -6.40 3.51
CA TYR A 232 -10.11 -7.25 2.29
C TYR A 232 -8.73 -7.18 1.63
N ALA A 233 -8.06 -6.04 1.78
CA ALA A 233 -6.69 -5.86 1.35
C ALA A 233 -5.91 -5.11 2.44
N LYS A 234 -4.64 -5.48 2.63
CA LYS A 234 -3.74 -4.81 3.56
C LYS A 234 -2.54 -4.24 2.82
N LYS A 235 -2.03 -3.12 3.31
CA LYS A 235 -0.84 -2.47 2.75
C LYS A 235 0.40 -2.90 3.53
N GLU A 236 1.34 -3.54 2.86
CA GLU A 236 2.63 -3.93 3.41
C GLU A 236 3.75 -3.39 2.51
N LYS A 237 4.72 -2.68 3.11
CA LYS A 237 5.87 -2.07 2.40
C LYS A 237 5.48 -1.26 1.15
N GLY A 238 4.31 -0.63 1.16
CA GLY A 238 3.82 0.19 0.04
C GLY A 238 3.01 -0.55 -1.02
N THR A 239 2.95 -1.89 -0.97
CA THR A 239 2.17 -2.75 -1.87
C THR A 239 0.93 -3.33 -1.17
N LEU A 240 -0.07 -3.70 -1.94
CA LEU A 240 -1.34 -4.26 -1.50
C LEU A 240 -1.29 -5.79 -1.56
N TYR A 241 -1.72 -6.41 -0.48
CA TYR A 241 -1.89 -7.85 -0.35
C TYR A 241 -3.37 -8.13 -0.10
N PRO A 242 -3.98 -9.11 -0.80
CA PRO A 242 -5.29 -9.59 -0.37
C PRO A 242 -5.15 -10.18 1.03
N THR A 243 -6.13 -9.93 1.89
CA THR A 243 -6.23 -10.64 3.15
C THR A 243 -6.92 -11.97 2.89
N PRO A 244 -6.78 -12.94 3.80
CA PRO A 244 -7.50 -14.19 3.62
C PRO A 244 -9.04 -14.02 3.68
N LEU A 245 -9.54 -13.02 4.41
CA LEU A 245 -10.94 -12.62 4.37
C LEU A 245 -11.34 -12.12 2.98
N GLY A 246 -10.51 -11.25 2.37
CA GLY A 246 -10.73 -10.72 1.03
C GLY A 246 -10.78 -11.81 -0.03
N GLU A 247 -9.85 -12.75 0.01
CA GLU A 247 -9.83 -13.90 -0.92
C GLU A 247 -11.09 -14.76 -0.77
N GLN A 248 -11.51 -15.04 0.46
CA GLN A 248 -12.70 -15.85 0.71
C GLN A 248 -13.97 -15.16 0.21
N VAL A 249 -14.12 -13.86 0.50
CA VAL A 249 -15.27 -13.08 0.02
C VAL A 249 -15.28 -13.02 -1.51
N TRP A 250 -14.14 -12.79 -2.15
CA TRP A 250 -14.03 -12.80 -3.61
C TRP A 250 -14.45 -14.15 -4.20
N LYS A 251 -13.94 -15.28 -3.68
CA LYS A 251 -14.33 -16.63 -4.14
C LYS A 251 -15.84 -16.86 -4.05
N ILE A 252 -16.49 -16.40 -2.99
CA ILE A 252 -17.94 -16.54 -2.82
C ILE A 252 -18.67 -15.70 -3.86
N LEU A 253 -18.27 -14.43 -4.02
CA LEU A 253 -18.95 -13.51 -4.92
C LEU A 253 -18.81 -13.96 -6.39
N ASP A 254 -17.60 -14.37 -6.78
CA ASP A 254 -17.28 -14.87 -8.12
C ASP A 254 -18.10 -16.12 -8.48
N GLN A 255 -18.30 -17.05 -7.54
CA GLN A 255 -19.11 -18.24 -7.78
C GLN A 255 -20.62 -17.99 -7.84
N LEU A 256 -21.11 -16.98 -7.12
CA LEU A 256 -22.55 -16.73 -6.95
C LEU A 256 -23.11 -15.71 -7.93
N PHE A 257 -22.31 -14.72 -8.30
CA PHE A 257 -22.73 -13.53 -9.02
C PHE A 257 -21.83 -13.30 -10.23
N LYS A 258 -21.62 -14.35 -11.04
CA LYS A 258 -20.67 -14.35 -12.17
C LYS A 258 -20.83 -13.10 -13.05
N ASP A 259 -22.05 -12.81 -13.48
CA ASP A 259 -22.29 -11.76 -14.47
C ASP A 259 -22.11 -10.34 -13.90
N ILE A 260 -22.34 -10.14 -12.61
CA ILE A 260 -22.38 -8.81 -11.98
C ILE A 260 -20.97 -8.35 -11.55
N PHE A 261 -20.06 -9.28 -11.26
CA PHE A 261 -18.70 -8.98 -10.81
C PHE A 261 -17.64 -9.03 -11.92
N GLU A 262 -18.05 -9.28 -13.17
CA GLU A 262 -17.17 -9.15 -14.33
C GLU A 262 -16.68 -7.71 -14.51
N ILE A 263 -15.44 -7.59 -14.97
CA ILE A 263 -14.77 -6.30 -15.21
C ILE A 263 -15.56 -5.47 -16.22
N ASP A 264 -15.97 -6.09 -17.33
CA ASP A 264 -16.66 -5.40 -18.41
C ASP A 264 -18.07 -4.97 -18.00
N PHE A 265 -18.75 -5.75 -17.16
CA PHE A 265 -20.06 -5.37 -16.59
C PHE A 265 -19.93 -4.14 -15.71
N THR A 266 -18.95 -4.13 -14.80
CA THR A 266 -18.70 -2.99 -13.91
C THR A 266 -18.34 -1.73 -14.71
N ALA A 267 -17.48 -1.86 -15.72
CA ALA A 267 -17.11 -0.75 -16.59
C ALA A 267 -18.30 -0.23 -17.42
N ARG A 268 -19.20 -1.12 -17.85
CA ARG A 268 -20.43 -0.76 -18.56
C ARG A 268 -21.36 0.03 -17.66
N MET A 269 -21.58 -0.40 -16.42
CA MET A 269 -22.44 0.30 -15.46
C MET A 269 -21.99 1.74 -15.26
N GLU A 270 -20.68 1.97 -15.16
CA GLU A 270 -20.14 3.33 -15.05
C GLU A 270 -20.46 4.19 -16.29
N ASN A 271 -20.40 3.62 -17.50
CA ASN A 271 -20.78 4.33 -18.73
C ASN A 271 -22.29 4.58 -18.81
N GLU A 272 -23.13 3.67 -18.29
CA GLU A 272 -24.58 3.87 -18.22
C GLU A 272 -24.94 5.00 -17.25
N LEU A 273 -24.23 5.11 -16.12
CA LEU A 273 -24.36 6.25 -15.22
C LEU A 273 -23.97 7.59 -15.87
N ASP A 274 -22.92 7.60 -16.71
CA ASP A 274 -22.56 8.79 -17.49
C ASP A 274 -23.67 9.17 -18.48
N LYS A 275 -24.28 8.19 -19.15
CA LYS A 275 -25.41 8.46 -20.06
C LYS A 275 -26.63 9.01 -19.34
N VAL A 276 -26.88 8.55 -18.11
CA VAL A 276 -27.94 9.10 -17.26
C VAL A 276 -27.65 10.58 -16.94
N GLU A 277 -26.40 10.92 -16.59
CA GLU A 277 -25.99 12.31 -16.36
C GLU A 277 -26.19 13.18 -17.61
N GLU A 278 -25.88 12.65 -18.79
CA GLU A 278 -26.07 13.31 -20.08
C GLU A 278 -27.53 13.31 -20.58
N ALA A 279 -28.49 12.82 -19.76
CA ALA A 279 -29.90 12.65 -20.10
C ALA A 279 -30.14 11.81 -21.38
N LYS A 280 -29.26 10.84 -21.65
CA LYS A 280 -29.34 9.90 -22.78
C LYS A 280 -30.03 8.58 -22.42
N GLU A 281 -30.11 8.22 -21.14
CA GLU A 281 -30.81 7.03 -20.63
C GLU A 281 -31.62 7.38 -19.36
N ASP A 282 -32.77 6.74 -19.14
CA ASP A 282 -33.52 6.88 -17.89
C ASP A 282 -32.83 6.06 -16.78
N TRP A 283 -32.49 6.71 -15.68
CA TRP A 283 -31.83 6.08 -14.53
C TRP A 283 -32.60 4.87 -13.98
N ARG A 284 -33.94 4.86 -14.09
CA ARG A 284 -34.78 3.74 -13.64
C ARG A 284 -34.52 2.49 -14.46
N ASP A 285 -34.25 2.63 -15.75
CA ASP A 285 -33.98 1.50 -16.64
C ASP A 285 -32.59 0.93 -16.38
N VAL A 286 -31.59 1.79 -16.15
CA VAL A 286 -30.25 1.37 -15.72
C VAL A 286 -30.29 0.62 -14.39
N VAL A 287 -31.01 1.16 -13.39
CA VAL A 287 -31.18 0.49 -12.09
C VAL A 287 -31.91 -0.83 -12.24
N ARG A 288 -32.97 -0.90 -13.05
CA ARG A 288 -33.72 -2.14 -13.31
C ARG A 288 -32.85 -3.21 -13.96
N PHE A 289 -32.07 -2.82 -14.97
CA PHE A 289 -31.13 -3.70 -15.67
C PHE A 289 -30.11 -4.35 -14.73
N PHE A 290 -29.64 -3.62 -13.71
CA PHE A 290 -28.78 -4.17 -12.67
C PHE A 290 -29.54 -5.00 -11.63
N TYR A 291 -30.71 -4.51 -11.20
CA TYR A 291 -31.44 -5.05 -10.06
C TYR A 291 -32.07 -6.41 -10.36
N GLU A 292 -32.63 -6.62 -11.56
CA GLU A 292 -33.28 -7.89 -11.93
C GLU A 292 -32.32 -9.09 -11.89
N PRO A 293 -31.12 -9.06 -12.51
CA PRO A 293 -30.13 -10.13 -12.37
C PRO A 293 -29.70 -10.34 -10.92
N LEU A 294 -29.46 -9.26 -10.16
CA LEU A 294 -29.04 -9.34 -8.76
C LEU A 294 -30.09 -10.06 -7.91
N VAL A 295 -31.37 -9.73 -8.06
CA VAL A 295 -32.45 -10.40 -7.33
C VAL A 295 -32.53 -11.87 -7.72
N GLY A 296 -32.43 -12.18 -9.02
CA GLY A 296 -32.39 -13.56 -9.50
C GLY A 296 -31.26 -14.38 -8.87
N ASP A 297 -30.05 -13.83 -8.78
CA ASP A 297 -28.92 -14.49 -8.13
C ASP A 297 -29.10 -14.61 -6.61
N LEU A 298 -29.67 -13.58 -5.96
CA LEU A 298 -29.99 -13.63 -4.53
C LEU A 298 -31.04 -14.69 -4.20
N ASP A 299 -32.03 -14.90 -5.07
CA ASP A 299 -33.06 -15.92 -4.87
C ASP A 299 -32.49 -17.34 -5.00
N LYS A 300 -31.59 -17.58 -5.98
CA LYS A 300 -30.81 -18.84 -6.05
C LYS A 300 -30.01 -19.09 -4.78
N VAL A 301 -29.48 -18.05 -4.14
CA VAL A 301 -28.77 -18.16 -2.86
C VAL A 301 -29.71 -18.52 -1.72
N LYS A 302 -30.92 -17.94 -1.67
CA LYS A 302 -31.95 -18.27 -0.67
C LYS A 302 -32.42 -19.71 -0.79
N GLU A 303 -32.66 -20.19 -2.02
CA GLU A 303 -33.07 -21.57 -2.31
C GLU A 303 -32.04 -22.61 -1.82
N ARG A 304 -30.75 -22.26 -1.84
CA ARG A 304 -29.66 -23.08 -1.28
C ARG A 304 -29.62 -23.10 0.27
N GLY A 305 -30.61 -22.50 0.93
CA GLY A 305 -30.72 -22.48 2.39
C GLY A 305 -29.66 -21.62 3.10
N GLY A 306 -29.04 -20.67 2.39
CA GLY A 306 -28.05 -19.75 2.98
C GLY A 306 -26.77 -20.42 3.48
N ASN A 307 -26.54 -21.71 3.19
CA ASN A 307 -25.29 -22.40 3.54
C ASN A 307 -24.17 -22.03 2.56
N LEU A 308 -23.87 -20.74 2.44
CA LEU A 308 -22.80 -20.16 1.64
C LEU A 308 -21.42 -20.68 2.04
N LYS A 309 -21.30 -21.16 3.28
CA LYS A 309 -20.06 -21.69 3.83
C LYS A 309 -19.65 -23.02 3.21
N SER A 310 -20.56 -23.78 2.60
CA SER A 310 -20.18 -25.02 1.89
C SER A 310 -19.47 -24.74 0.57
N LEU A 311 -19.72 -23.59 -0.06
CA LEU A 311 -19.13 -23.20 -1.35
C LEU A 311 -17.62 -22.94 -1.29
N VAL A 312 -17.09 -22.69 -0.09
CA VAL A 312 -15.65 -22.40 0.14
C VAL A 312 -15.03 -23.32 1.18
N GLN A 313 -15.70 -24.41 1.55
CA GLN A 313 -15.12 -25.42 2.41
C GLN A 313 -14.08 -26.18 1.59
N GLU A 314 -12.81 -25.78 1.74
CA GLU A 314 -11.68 -26.57 1.30
C GLU A 314 -11.62 -27.81 2.20
N GLU A 315 -11.99 -28.97 1.65
CA GLU A 315 -11.69 -30.26 2.25
C GLU A 315 -10.17 -30.42 2.34
N THR A 316 -9.69 -30.88 3.48
CA THR A 316 -8.28 -31.19 3.66
C THR A 316 -8.10 -32.71 3.75
N ASP A 317 -6.88 -33.18 3.49
CA ASP A 317 -6.54 -34.59 3.68
C ASP A 317 -6.33 -34.97 5.15
N GLU A 318 -6.48 -34.01 6.07
CA GLU A 318 -6.38 -34.29 7.50
C GLU A 318 -7.68 -34.89 8.05
N THR A 319 -7.57 -35.99 8.80
CA THR A 319 -8.71 -36.66 9.43
C THR A 319 -8.97 -36.16 10.84
N CYS A 320 -10.23 -36.15 11.27
CA CYS A 320 -10.62 -35.81 12.62
C CYS A 320 -10.22 -36.89 13.62
N ASP A 321 -9.45 -36.53 14.64
CA ASP A 321 -8.95 -37.45 15.66
C ASP A 321 -10.07 -38.10 16.52
N ILE A 322 -11.29 -37.54 16.50
CA ILE A 322 -12.42 -38.05 17.29
C ILE A 322 -13.31 -39.00 16.48
N CYS A 323 -13.53 -38.73 15.19
CA CYS A 323 -14.55 -39.46 14.40
C CYS A 323 -14.08 -39.91 13.01
N GLY A 324 -12.83 -39.65 12.64
CA GLY A 324 -12.23 -40.08 11.38
C GLY A 324 -12.67 -39.32 10.12
N ARG A 325 -13.67 -38.42 10.20
CA ARG A 325 -14.11 -37.61 9.04
C ARG A 325 -13.00 -36.65 8.59
N LYS A 326 -12.87 -36.40 7.28
CA LYS A 326 -11.96 -35.36 6.76
C LYS A 326 -12.32 -34.00 7.35
N LEU A 327 -11.31 -33.27 7.81
CA LEU A 327 -11.47 -31.94 8.36
C LEU A 327 -11.71 -30.94 7.23
N VAL A 328 -12.47 -29.90 7.56
CA VAL A 328 -12.73 -28.79 6.65
C VAL A 328 -12.13 -27.51 7.21
N LYS A 329 -11.55 -26.69 6.33
CA LYS A 329 -11.04 -25.38 6.71
C LYS A 329 -12.18 -24.40 6.93
N LYS A 330 -12.30 -23.87 8.15
CA LYS A 330 -13.27 -22.86 8.56
C LYS A 330 -12.58 -21.57 8.99
N TRP A 331 -13.33 -20.48 8.95
CA TRP A 331 -12.86 -19.14 9.27
C TRP A 331 -13.56 -18.61 10.53
N GLY A 332 -12.76 -18.21 11.51
CA GLY A 332 -13.24 -17.60 12.76
C GLY A 332 -12.65 -16.20 12.96
N LYS A 333 -13.04 -15.54 14.05
CA LYS A 333 -12.55 -14.20 14.41
C LYS A 333 -11.03 -14.11 14.58
N ASN A 334 -10.36 -15.25 14.80
CA ASN A 334 -8.93 -15.34 15.05
C ASN A 334 -8.15 -15.92 13.85
N GLY A 335 -8.77 -16.01 12.67
CA GLY A 335 -8.16 -16.61 11.48
C GLY A 335 -8.73 -17.99 11.13
N PRO A 336 -8.08 -18.70 10.17
CA PRO A 336 -8.56 -19.98 9.70
C PRO A 336 -8.17 -21.11 10.65
N PHE A 337 -9.02 -22.13 10.75
CA PHE A 337 -8.82 -23.32 11.56
C PHE A 337 -9.47 -24.53 10.87
N LEU A 338 -8.99 -25.73 11.17
CA LEU A 338 -9.63 -26.97 10.74
C LEU A 338 -10.73 -27.35 11.73
N ALA A 339 -11.86 -27.80 11.22
CA ALA A 339 -13.00 -28.24 12.04
C ALA A 339 -13.59 -29.52 11.50
N CYS A 340 -14.10 -30.37 12.39
CA CYS A 340 -14.88 -31.52 11.96
C CYS A 340 -16.18 -31.05 11.28
N PRO A 341 -16.55 -31.60 10.10
CA PRO A 341 -17.83 -31.31 9.46
C PRO A 341 -19.02 -31.83 10.29
N GLY A 342 -18.81 -32.81 11.17
CA GLY A 342 -19.84 -33.39 12.04
C GLY A 342 -20.30 -32.53 13.21
N TYR A 343 -20.07 -31.23 13.21
CA TYR A 343 -20.63 -30.33 14.24
C TYR A 343 -22.16 -30.27 14.10
N PRO A 344 -22.95 -30.35 15.20
CA PRO A 344 -22.55 -30.21 16.60
C PRO A 344 -22.15 -31.51 17.33
N GLU A 345 -22.33 -32.67 16.70
CA GLU A 345 -22.05 -34.01 17.28
C GLU A 345 -20.56 -34.21 17.56
N CYS A 346 -19.70 -33.71 16.67
CA CYS A 346 -18.26 -33.67 16.82
C CYS A 346 -17.77 -32.22 16.84
N ARG A 347 -17.25 -31.78 18.00
CA ARG A 347 -16.77 -30.40 18.22
C ARG A 347 -15.26 -30.24 18.03
N PHE A 348 -14.60 -31.21 17.39
CA PHE A 348 -13.16 -31.17 17.15
C PHE A 348 -12.77 -29.98 16.26
N THR A 349 -11.75 -29.25 16.69
CA THR A 349 -11.13 -28.16 15.93
C THR A 349 -9.62 -28.20 16.11
N LYS A 350 -8.87 -27.88 15.06
CA LYS A 350 -7.40 -27.85 15.04
C LYS A 350 -6.91 -26.55 14.41
N SER A 351 -5.88 -25.94 14.97
CA SER A 351 -5.27 -24.72 14.40
C SER A 351 -4.49 -25.04 13.13
N LEU A 352 -4.44 -24.12 12.16
CA LEU A 352 -3.63 -24.25 10.94
C LEU A 352 -2.18 -23.76 11.11
N GLU A 353 -1.90 -23.03 12.19
CA GLU A 353 -0.54 -22.63 12.52
C GLU A 353 0.21 -23.86 13.06
N LYS A 354 1.36 -24.22 12.45
CA LYS A 354 2.24 -25.24 13.01
C LYS A 354 2.69 -24.78 14.40
N GLU A 355 2.27 -25.50 15.42
CA GLU A 355 2.66 -25.24 16.80
C GLU A 355 4.14 -25.61 16.98
N GLU A 356 4.98 -24.62 17.27
CA GLU A 356 6.40 -24.86 17.61
C GLU A 356 6.49 -25.67 18.91
N GLU A 357 7.18 -26.82 18.84
CA GLU A 357 7.51 -27.65 20.00
C GLU A 357 8.67 -27.03 20.77
N LEU A 358 8.70 -27.24 22.09
CA LEU A 358 9.81 -26.82 22.94
C LEU A 358 10.72 -28.02 23.24
N ASP A 359 12.03 -27.78 23.28
CA ASP A 359 13.05 -28.74 23.70
C ASP A 359 13.06 -29.00 25.22
N ARG A 360 11.88 -29.01 25.85
CA ARG A 360 11.70 -29.36 27.27
C ARG A 360 10.38 -30.06 27.52
N VAL A 361 10.39 -30.96 28.49
CA VAL A 361 9.24 -31.79 28.85
C VAL A 361 8.33 -31.12 29.88
N CYS A 362 7.05 -31.50 29.87
CA CYS A 362 6.06 -31.02 30.82
C CYS A 362 6.41 -31.50 32.23
N PRO A 363 6.54 -30.60 33.22
CA PRO A 363 6.92 -30.97 34.58
C PRO A 363 5.84 -31.76 35.32
N LYS A 364 4.61 -31.84 34.78
CA LYS A 364 3.50 -32.60 35.39
C LYS A 364 3.37 -34.02 34.88
N CYS A 365 3.72 -34.29 33.62
CA CYS A 365 3.44 -35.59 33.00
C CYS A 365 4.52 -36.10 32.04
N GLY A 366 5.65 -35.38 31.90
CA GLY A 366 6.75 -35.77 31.01
C GLY A 366 6.46 -35.64 29.51
N GLY A 367 5.24 -35.25 29.10
CA GLY A 367 4.88 -35.06 27.69
C GLY A 367 5.49 -33.79 27.08
N THR A 368 5.54 -33.69 25.75
CA THR A 368 6.12 -32.53 25.05
C THR A 368 5.33 -31.24 25.34
N LEU A 369 6.06 -30.13 25.48
CA LEU A 369 5.49 -28.79 25.59
C LEU A 369 5.46 -28.14 24.21
N ARG A 370 4.38 -27.38 23.94
CA ARG A 370 4.20 -26.64 22.68
C ARG A 370 3.80 -25.21 22.97
N TYR A 371 4.15 -24.31 22.06
CA TYR A 371 3.62 -22.97 22.07
C TYR A 371 2.18 -22.94 21.53
N LYS A 372 1.29 -22.28 22.26
CA LYS A 372 -0.11 -22.04 21.86
C LYS A 372 -0.45 -20.56 21.87
N ASN A 373 -1.41 -20.18 21.04
CA ASN A 373 -1.96 -18.83 20.98
C ASN A 373 -3.30 -18.77 21.73
N GLY A 374 -3.40 -17.89 22.72
CA GLY A 374 -4.60 -17.68 23.52
C GLY A 374 -5.12 -16.24 23.43
N ARG A 375 -6.23 -15.97 24.11
CA ARG A 375 -6.87 -14.63 24.14
C ARG A 375 -5.92 -13.51 24.56
N PHE A 376 -4.92 -13.81 25.40
CA PHE A 376 -4.03 -12.82 26.01
C PHE A 376 -2.61 -12.81 25.40
N GLY A 377 -2.36 -13.65 24.39
CA GLY A 377 -1.04 -13.80 23.77
C GLY A 377 -0.59 -15.26 23.72
N ARG A 378 0.68 -15.44 23.38
CA ARG A 378 1.34 -16.75 23.28
C ARG A 378 1.61 -17.31 24.69
N PHE A 379 1.35 -18.59 24.89
CA PHE A 379 1.60 -19.33 26.14
C PHE A 379 2.16 -20.71 25.82
N ILE A 380 2.73 -21.39 26.79
CA ILE A 380 3.21 -22.77 26.64
C ILE A 380 2.18 -23.70 27.29
N ALA A 381 1.88 -24.82 26.63
CA ALA A 381 0.94 -25.81 27.11
C ALA A 381 1.44 -27.23 26.88
N CYS A 382 1.01 -28.15 27.74
CA CYS A 382 1.23 -29.58 27.52
C CYS A 382 0.43 -30.09 26.32
N GLN A 383 1.07 -30.94 25.50
CA GLN A 383 0.39 -31.57 24.36
C GLN A 383 -0.73 -32.54 24.79
N ASN A 384 -0.64 -33.13 25.99
CA ASN A 384 -1.61 -34.11 26.51
C ASN A 384 -2.88 -33.45 27.10
N TYR A 385 -3.21 -32.22 26.72
CA TYR A 385 -4.48 -31.60 27.09
C TYR A 385 -5.64 -32.35 26.40
N PRO A 386 -6.76 -32.68 27.07
CA PRO A 386 -7.24 -32.16 28.36
C PRO A 386 -6.78 -32.93 29.60
N GLU A 387 -6.10 -34.06 29.45
CA GLU A 387 -5.67 -34.93 30.56
C GLU A 387 -4.58 -34.26 31.42
N CYS A 388 -3.66 -33.53 30.79
CA CYS A 388 -2.69 -32.67 31.47
C CYS A 388 -2.96 -31.19 31.17
N ARG A 389 -3.44 -30.46 32.18
CA ARG A 389 -3.78 -29.03 32.10
C ARG A 389 -2.63 -28.09 32.44
N TYR A 390 -1.39 -28.53 32.27
CA TYR A 390 -0.23 -27.69 32.51
C TYR A 390 -0.15 -26.57 31.46
N THR A 391 -0.04 -25.33 31.94
CA THR A 391 0.18 -24.13 31.12
C THR A 391 1.11 -23.17 31.86
N GLU A 392 1.93 -22.44 31.12
CA GLU A 392 2.81 -21.39 31.65
C GLU A 392 2.93 -20.23 30.65
N ALA A 393 3.33 -19.05 31.13
CA ALA A 393 3.50 -17.88 30.28
C ALA A 393 4.84 -17.92 29.52
N VAL A 394 4.86 -17.39 28.30
CA VAL A 394 6.13 -17.15 27.58
C VAL A 394 6.80 -15.91 28.17
N THR A 395 7.96 -16.10 28.81
CA THR A 395 8.75 -15.01 29.36
C THR A 395 9.77 -14.49 28.34
N LEU A 396 10.20 -13.24 28.52
CA LEU A 396 11.25 -12.62 27.71
C LEU A 396 12.66 -12.90 28.25
N GLY A 397 12.78 -13.70 29.32
CA GLY A 397 14.05 -13.89 30.05
C GLY A 397 14.58 -12.62 30.72
N ILE A 398 13.70 -11.64 30.96
CA ILE A 398 14.05 -10.35 31.59
C ILE A 398 13.45 -10.35 33.00
N PRO A 399 14.24 -10.15 34.06
CA PRO A 399 13.72 -10.11 35.42
C PRO A 399 12.80 -8.90 35.63
N CYS A 400 11.76 -9.08 36.44
CA CYS A 400 10.86 -8.02 36.83
C CYS A 400 11.64 -6.92 37.58
N PRO A 401 11.49 -5.64 37.21
CA PRO A 401 12.26 -4.56 37.83
C PRO A 401 11.74 -4.15 39.20
N VAL A 402 10.65 -4.75 39.68
CA VAL A 402 10.12 -4.53 41.04
C VAL A 402 10.98 -5.33 42.02
N GLU A 403 11.58 -4.62 42.96
CA GLU A 403 12.43 -5.21 44.00
C GLU A 403 11.67 -6.29 44.79
N GLY A 404 12.32 -7.44 45.02
CA GLY A 404 11.72 -8.56 45.75
C GLY A 404 10.67 -9.38 44.99
N CYS A 405 10.36 -9.08 43.72
CA CYS A 405 9.32 -9.80 42.98
C CYS A 405 9.75 -11.22 42.55
N GLY A 406 11.01 -11.40 42.12
CA GLY A 406 11.55 -12.66 41.61
C GLY A 406 10.90 -13.18 40.31
N GLY A 407 9.92 -12.48 39.74
CA GLY A 407 9.26 -12.85 38.49
C GLY A 407 10.01 -12.35 37.25
N GLU A 408 9.52 -12.75 36.07
CA GLU A 408 10.04 -12.32 34.77
C GLU A 408 9.01 -11.48 34.00
N ILE A 409 9.47 -10.76 32.98
CA ILE A 409 8.59 -10.00 32.09
C ILE A 409 8.01 -10.92 31.02
N VAL A 410 6.70 -10.80 30.83
CA VAL A 410 5.92 -11.50 29.81
C VAL A 410 5.26 -10.50 28.88
N GLU A 411 5.14 -10.84 27.59
CA GLU A 411 4.37 -10.06 26.63
C GLU A 411 2.87 -10.44 26.73
N LYS A 412 2.00 -9.43 26.87
CA LYS A 412 0.55 -9.59 26.99
C LYS A 412 -0.18 -8.69 26.00
N ARG A 413 -1.43 -9.05 25.68
CA ARG A 413 -2.33 -8.23 24.84
C ARG A 413 -3.55 -7.77 25.61
N THR A 414 -3.92 -6.51 25.42
CA THR A 414 -5.20 -5.96 25.90
C THR A 414 -6.38 -6.56 25.12
N ARG A 415 -7.61 -6.38 25.62
CA ARG A 415 -8.84 -6.80 24.92
C ARG A 415 -8.99 -6.18 23.51
N ARG A 416 -8.35 -5.03 23.25
CA ARG A 416 -8.32 -4.34 21.94
C ARG A 416 -7.08 -4.69 21.10
N GLY A 417 -6.31 -5.70 21.49
CA GLY A 417 -5.15 -6.20 20.74
C GLY A 417 -3.84 -5.43 20.94
N LYS A 418 -3.83 -4.31 21.67
CA LYS A 418 -2.61 -3.55 21.97
C LYS A 418 -1.68 -4.36 22.88
N VAL A 419 -0.42 -4.50 22.50
CA VAL A 419 0.64 -5.21 23.24
C VAL A 419 1.12 -4.38 24.43
N PHE A 420 1.39 -5.03 25.56
CA PHE A 420 2.05 -4.48 26.73
C PHE A 420 2.89 -5.56 27.42
N TYR A 421 3.84 -5.15 28.26
CA TYR A 421 4.79 -6.02 28.94
C TYR A 421 4.53 -5.99 30.44
N GLY A 422 4.17 -7.12 31.03
CA GLY A 422 3.82 -7.20 32.45
C GLY A 422 4.61 -8.27 33.20
N CYS A 423 4.50 -8.28 34.53
CA CYS A 423 5.13 -9.33 35.34
C CYS A 423 4.41 -10.70 35.20
N SER A 424 5.19 -11.78 35.19
CA SER A 424 4.73 -13.17 35.25
C SER A 424 3.95 -13.47 36.53
N ASN A 425 4.29 -12.79 37.64
CA ASN A 425 3.69 -13.03 38.96
C ASN A 425 2.38 -12.23 39.17
N TYR A 426 1.82 -11.60 38.14
CA TYR A 426 0.49 -10.99 38.26
C TYR A 426 -0.56 -12.03 38.70
N PRO A 427 -1.41 -11.76 39.71
CA PRO A 427 -1.74 -10.44 40.25
C PRO A 427 -0.87 -9.93 41.41
N THR A 428 0.07 -10.73 41.95
CA THR A 428 0.88 -10.31 43.11
C THR A 428 1.89 -9.22 42.76
N CYS A 429 2.34 -9.15 41.51
CA CYS A 429 3.07 -8.00 40.97
C CYS A 429 2.28 -7.34 39.83
N THR A 430 2.01 -6.05 39.96
CA THR A 430 1.21 -5.26 39.01
C THR A 430 2.04 -4.47 38.00
N TYR A 431 3.36 -4.73 37.93
CA TYR A 431 4.23 -4.07 36.97
C TYR A 431 3.74 -4.27 35.53
N ALA A 432 3.64 -3.15 34.79
CA ALA A 432 3.26 -3.12 33.39
C ALA A 432 3.97 -1.96 32.66
N SER A 433 4.38 -2.20 31.42
CA SER A 433 5.01 -1.23 30.52
C SER A 433 4.42 -1.34 29.13
N TRP A 434 4.24 -0.21 28.44
CA TRP A 434 3.89 -0.21 27.01
C TRP A 434 5.10 -0.42 26.11
N ASP A 435 6.29 -0.10 26.62
CA ASP A 435 7.54 -0.20 25.89
C ASP A 435 8.24 -1.51 26.26
N LYS A 436 8.85 -2.16 25.27
CA LYS A 436 9.53 -3.44 25.45
C LYS A 436 10.78 -3.24 26.32
N PRO A 437 10.83 -3.80 27.53
CA PRO A 437 12.03 -3.72 28.35
C PRO A 437 13.14 -4.63 27.80
N THR A 438 14.37 -4.37 28.23
CA THR A 438 15.57 -5.14 27.90
C THR A 438 16.28 -5.56 29.18
N SER A 439 17.17 -6.54 29.10
CA SER A 439 18.03 -6.94 30.23
C SER A 439 19.18 -5.94 30.51
N LYS A 440 19.37 -4.91 29.67
CA LYS A 440 20.46 -3.93 29.82
C LYS A 440 20.13 -2.91 30.91
N ARG A 441 21.04 -2.73 31.87
CA ARG A 441 20.96 -1.64 32.86
C ARG A 441 21.36 -0.31 32.24
N CYS A 442 20.85 0.80 32.78
CA CYS A 442 21.19 2.12 32.28
C CYS A 442 22.62 2.53 32.69
N PRO A 443 23.52 2.85 31.75
CA PRO A 443 24.88 3.31 32.06
C PRO A 443 24.92 4.65 32.82
N SER A 444 23.93 5.53 32.63
CA SER A 444 23.94 6.90 33.18
C SER A 444 23.40 7.01 34.60
N CYS A 445 22.50 6.12 35.02
CA CYS A 445 21.85 6.21 36.33
C CYS A 445 21.70 4.86 37.03
N SER A 446 22.33 3.81 36.51
CA SER A 446 22.25 2.43 37.02
C SER A 446 20.83 1.87 37.12
N GLY A 447 19.87 2.46 36.38
CA GLY A 447 18.48 2.01 36.35
C GLY A 447 18.36 0.56 35.90
N ALA A 448 17.38 -0.16 36.47
CA ALA A 448 17.27 -1.63 36.38
C ALA A 448 17.15 -2.19 34.95
N TYR A 449 16.62 -1.41 34.00
CA TYR A 449 16.46 -1.82 32.61
C TYR A 449 16.39 -0.61 31.67
N LEU A 450 16.64 -0.84 30.38
CA LEU A 450 16.34 0.07 29.27
C LEU A 450 15.11 -0.43 28.50
N VAL A 451 14.43 0.46 27.78
CA VAL A 451 13.33 0.10 26.87
C VAL A 451 13.70 0.33 25.40
N GLU A 452 13.24 -0.54 24.51
CA GLU A 452 13.38 -0.37 23.06
C GLU A 452 12.42 0.71 22.54
N LYS A 453 12.95 1.60 21.69
CA LYS A 453 12.21 2.64 20.98
C LYS A 453 12.63 2.66 19.52
N GLU A 454 11.73 3.14 18.66
CA GLU A 454 12.00 3.29 17.23
C GLU A 454 11.58 4.69 16.76
N SER A 455 12.42 5.33 15.95
CA SER A 455 12.08 6.59 15.30
C SER A 455 12.55 6.61 13.85
N LYS A 456 11.83 7.35 12.99
CA LYS A 456 12.20 7.50 11.58
C LYS A 456 13.59 8.11 11.35
N LYS A 457 14.10 8.91 12.31
CA LYS A 457 15.38 9.61 12.19
C LYS A 457 16.56 8.80 12.74
N LYS A 458 16.36 8.05 13.83
CA LYS A 458 17.43 7.35 14.56
C LYS A 458 17.41 5.82 14.40
N GLY A 459 16.40 5.27 13.72
CA GLY A 459 16.16 3.83 13.72
C GLY A 459 15.78 3.34 15.13
N ARG A 460 16.23 2.13 15.47
CA ARG A 460 16.04 1.53 16.79
C ARG A 460 17.07 2.08 17.79
N TYR A 461 16.60 2.43 18.97
CA TYR A 461 17.43 2.96 20.06
C TYR A 461 16.87 2.52 21.42
N LEU A 462 17.70 2.59 22.45
CA LEU A 462 17.33 2.26 23.82
C LEU A 462 17.11 3.55 24.62
N LYS A 463 16.14 3.53 25.53
CA LYS A 463 15.85 4.67 26.41
C LYS A 463 15.74 4.22 27.85
N CYS A 464 16.34 4.97 28.76
CA CYS A 464 16.15 4.73 30.18
C CYS A 464 14.80 5.29 30.64
N PRO A 465 13.92 4.49 31.28
CA PRO A 465 12.67 4.99 31.81
C PRO A 465 12.87 5.97 32.98
N ALA A 466 13.95 5.84 33.76
CA ALA A 466 14.26 6.68 34.91
C ALA A 466 14.87 8.04 34.51
N CYS A 467 16.09 8.07 33.96
CA CYS A 467 16.79 9.32 33.64
C CYS A 467 16.54 9.86 32.22
N LYS A 468 15.75 9.16 31.41
CA LYS A 468 15.42 9.51 30.01
C LYS A 468 16.60 9.54 29.02
N ALA A 469 17.81 9.15 29.44
CA ALA A 469 18.97 9.02 28.57
C ALA A 469 18.70 8.02 27.42
N GLU A 470 19.25 8.33 26.25
CA GLU A 470 19.09 7.55 25.01
C GLU A 470 20.43 6.92 24.61
N PHE A 471 20.40 5.66 24.19
CA PHE A 471 21.57 4.87 23.80
C PHE A 471 21.31 4.23 22.44
N THR A 472 22.34 4.07 21.62
CA THR A 472 22.25 3.27 20.39
C THR A 472 22.04 1.80 20.75
N SER A 473 21.14 1.11 20.03
CA SER A 473 20.64 -0.22 20.42
C SER A 473 21.69 -1.31 20.42
#